data_AF-D7TPR1-F1
#
_entry.id   AF-D7TPR1-F1
#
_cell.length_a   1.000
_cell.length_b   1.000
_cell.length_c   1.000
_cell.angle_alpha   90.00
_cell.angle_beta   90.00
_cell.angle_gamma   90.00
#
_symmetry.space_group_name_H-M   'P 1'
#
loop_
_entity.id
_entity.type
_entity.pdbx_description
1 polymer ?
#
loop_
_entity_poly.entity_id
_entity_poly.type
_entity_poly.pdbx_seq_one_letter_code
_entity_poly.pdbx_strand_id
1 'polypeptide(L)'
;MGEVNPAFIQDAQHRPKLAVIEAEGIPLIDLSSANASNHVSQIADACKNWGFFQVINHGVPLESRRKIWDAARTFFALPVEEKRKVSRDEVNPFGYFDTEHTKNVRDWKEVFDFVVRTPAFGPASDDPEDKELIELTNRWPQYPPELREVCEEYARETEKLAFKLMGLISLSLGLPENRFNLFFEESTSFVRFNHYPPCPVPHLALGVGHHKDAGALTILAQDDVGGLEVKRKTDGEWVRVKPTPDA
;
A
#
# COMPACT_ATOMS: atom_id res chain seq x y z
N MET A 1 5.70 25.98 -22.09
CA MET A 1 5.25 25.18 -20.93
C MET A 1 4.00 24.48 -21.38
N GLY A 2 4.01 23.14 -21.46
CA GLY A 2 2.81 22.39 -21.84
C GLY A 2 1.70 22.63 -20.82
N GLU A 3 0.46 22.77 -21.29
CA GLU A 3 -0.69 22.93 -20.41
C GLU A 3 -0.82 21.71 -19.50
N VAL A 4 -0.96 21.95 -18.19
CA VAL A 4 -1.23 20.92 -17.21
C VAL A 4 -2.67 20.47 -17.40
N ASN A 5 -2.90 19.17 -17.54
CA ASN A 5 -4.25 18.62 -17.56
C ASN A 5 -4.98 19.00 -16.25
N PRO A 6 -6.09 19.78 -16.31
CA PRO A 6 -6.78 20.27 -15.12
C PRO A 6 -7.28 19.17 -14.17
N ALA A 7 -7.47 17.93 -14.67
CA ALA A 7 -7.94 16.80 -13.88
C ALA A 7 -7.02 16.45 -12.68
N PHE A 8 -5.73 16.84 -12.74
CA PHE A 8 -4.76 16.60 -11.67
C PHE A 8 -4.64 17.75 -10.67
N ILE A 9 -5.28 18.89 -10.93
CA ILE A 9 -5.10 20.09 -10.13
C ILE A 9 -5.93 19.99 -8.85
N GLN A 10 -5.24 19.97 -7.72
CA GLN A 10 -5.86 20.02 -6.40
C GLN A 10 -6.47 21.40 -6.11
N ASP A 11 -7.59 21.39 -5.39
CA ASP A 11 -8.15 22.58 -4.76
C ASP A 11 -7.09 23.30 -3.91
N ALA A 12 -7.18 24.63 -3.82
CA ALA A 12 -6.15 25.44 -3.16
C ALA A 12 -5.78 24.97 -1.74
N GLN A 13 -6.77 24.49 -0.97
CA GLN A 13 -6.58 23.98 0.39
C GLN A 13 -5.93 22.58 0.47
N HIS A 14 -5.92 21.84 -0.64
CA HIS A 14 -5.38 20.48 -0.74
C HIS A 14 -4.07 20.42 -1.52
N ARG A 15 -3.58 21.56 -2.03
CA ARG A 15 -2.31 21.61 -2.75
C ARG A 15 -1.14 21.25 -1.81
N PRO A 16 -0.11 20.58 -2.34
CA PRO A 16 1.10 20.27 -1.58
C PRO A 16 1.72 21.52 -0.97
N LYS A 17 2.15 21.43 0.29
CA LYS A 17 3.02 22.46 0.88
C LYS A 17 4.44 22.25 0.35
N LEU A 18 5.05 23.29 -0.22
CA LEU A 18 6.43 23.20 -0.73
C LEU A 18 7.47 23.11 0.40
N ALA A 19 7.12 23.56 1.60
CA ALA A 19 7.95 23.37 2.78
C ALA A 19 7.76 21.93 3.29
N VAL A 20 8.80 21.11 3.14
CA VAL A 20 8.81 19.74 3.65
C VAL A 20 9.13 19.77 5.13
N ILE A 21 8.22 19.26 5.95
CA ILE A 21 8.45 19.00 7.37
C ILE A 21 8.71 17.49 7.49
N GLU A 22 9.93 17.10 7.84
CA GLU A 22 10.23 15.69 8.09
C GLU A 22 9.54 15.24 9.39
N ALA A 23 9.01 14.02 9.38
CA ALA A 23 8.38 13.44 10.55
C ALA A 23 9.44 13.03 11.58
N GLU A 24 9.45 13.71 12.71
CA GLU A 24 10.23 13.30 13.88
C GLU A 24 9.41 12.36 14.77
N GLY A 25 10.05 11.30 15.28
CA GLY A 25 9.44 10.42 16.29
C GLY A 25 8.46 9.38 15.76
N ILE A 26 8.41 9.12 14.45
CA ILE A 26 7.73 7.92 13.93
C ILE A 26 8.42 6.69 14.55
N PRO A 27 7.68 5.79 15.23
CA PRO A 27 8.29 4.62 15.86
C PRO A 27 8.98 3.72 14.84
N LEU A 28 10.21 3.33 15.13
CA LEU A 28 10.99 2.33 14.39
C LEU A 28 11.13 1.09 15.27
N ILE A 29 10.54 -0.02 14.84
CA ILE A 29 10.42 -1.25 15.64
C ILE A 29 11.33 -2.32 15.02
N ASP A 30 12.33 -2.77 15.79
CA ASP A 30 13.24 -3.84 15.37
C ASP A 30 12.67 -5.21 15.77
N LEU A 31 12.22 -6.00 14.78
CA LEU A 31 11.59 -7.30 15.01
C LEU A 31 12.59 -8.46 15.19
N SER A 32 13.91 -8.18 15.21
CA SER A 32 14.95 -9.19 15.52
C SER A 32 15.08 -9.48 17.01
N SER A 33 14.63 -8.57 17.87
CA SER A 33 14.83 -8.71 19.32
C SER A 33 14.03 -9.89 19.86
N ALA A 34 14.64 -10.70 20.73
CA ALA A 34 13.95 -11.88 21.30
C ALA A 34 12.87 -11.51 22.33
N ASN A 35 12.73 -10.22 22.69
CA ASN A 35 11.82 -9.79 23.74
C ASN A 35 10.43 -9.43 23.19
N ALA A 36 9.58 -10.44 23.04
CA ALA A 36 8.20 -10.27 22.57
C ALA A 36 7.40 -9.25 23.41
N SER A 37 7.63 -9.16 24.73
CA SER A 37 6.93 -8.20 25.59
C SER A 37 7.26 -6.74 25.24
N ASN A 38 8.49 -6.47 24.80
CA ASN A 38 8.91 -5.14 24.34
C ASN A 38 8.26 -4.78 23.00
N HIS A 39 8.12 -5.74 22.08
CA HIS A 39 7.44 -5.49 20.81
C HIS A 39 5.96 -5.13 21.01
N VAL A 40 5.29 -5.82 21.93
CA VAL A 40 3.87 -5.56 22.24
C VAL A 40 3.67 -4.14 22.75
N SER A 41 4.49 -3.66 23.68
CA SER A 41 4.38 -2.28 24.19
C SER A 41 4.72 -1.24 23.12
N GLN A 42 5.78 -1.45 22.34
CA GLN A 42 6.17 -0.55 21.24
C GLN A 42 5.07 -0.42 20.19
N ILE A 43 4.45 -1.55 19.79
CA ILE A 43 3.32 -1.55 18.84
C ILE A 43 2.10 -0.88 19.44
N ALA A 44 1.79 -1.11 20.72
CA ALA A 44 0.67 -0.46 21.40
C ALA A 44 0.80 1.08 21.33
N ASP A 45 1.98 1.58 21.69
CA ASP A 45 2.28 3.01 21.71
C ASP A 45 2.27 3.59 20.30
N ALA A 46 2.82 2.88 19.31
CA ALA A 46 2.80 3.29 17.92
C ALA A 46 1.37 3.38 17.35
N CYS A 47 0.56 2.33 17.50
CA CYS A 47 -0.82 2.30 17.03
C CYS A 47 -1.67 3.40 17.69
N LYS A 48 -1.53 3.59 19.01
CA LYS A 48 -2.29 4.60 19.76
C LYS A 48 -1.91 6.02 19.34
N ASN A 49 -0.63 6.35 19.42
CA ASN A 49 -0.17 7.74 19.30
C ASN A 49 -0.04 8.18 17.83
N TRP A 50 0.41 7.28 16.94
CA TRP A 50 0.59 7.58 15.53
C TRP A 50 -0.47 6.91 14.64
N GLY A 51 -0.75 5.62 14.87
CA GLY A 51 -1.42 4.79 13.87
C GLY A 51 -0.51 4.45 12.68
N PHE A 52 0.80 4.65 12.83
CA PHE A 52 1.82 4.45 11.81
C PHE A 52 3.16 4.12 12.49
N PHE A 53 3.95 3.22 11.91
CA PHE A 53 5.30 2.87 12.37
C PHE A 53 6.09 2.21 11.24
N GLN A 54 7.41 2.22 11.38
CA GLN A 54 8.33 1.49 10.50
C GLN A 54 8.84 0.25 11.23
N VAL A 55 9.13 -0.83 10.50
CA VAL A 55 9.64 -2.08 11.07
C VAL A 55 10.93 -2.48 10.38
N ILE A 56 11.97 -2.87 11.10
CA ILE A 56 13.22 -3.40 10.52
C ILE A 56 13.46 -4.82 11.02
N ASN A 57 14.36 -5.53 10.32
CA ASN A 57 14.61 -6.95 10.59
C ASN A 57 13.31 -7.78 10.62
N HIS A 58 12.38 -7.42 9.74
CA HIS A 58 11.00 -7.92 9.72
C HIS A 58 10.87 -9.34 9.17
N GLY A 59 11.94 -9.88 8.57
CA GLY A 59 12.03 -11.29 8.14
C GLY A 59 11.57 -11.56 6.71
N VAL A 60 11.13 -10.54 5.95
CA VAL A 60 10.86 -10.69 4.51
C VAL A 60 12.20 -10.77 3.78
N PRO A 61 12.49 -11.86 3.03
CA PRO A 61 13.80 -12.06 2.42
C PRO A 61 14.23 -10.92 1.49
N LEU A 62 15.49 -10.48 1.62
CA LEU A 62 16.06 -9.41 0.80
C LEU A 62 15.99 -9.73 -0.70
N GLU A 63 16.21 -10.97 -1.09
CA GLU A 63 16.12 -11.40 -2.49
C GLU A 63 14.69 -11.28 -3.04
N SER A 64 13.67 -11.63 -2.25
CA SER A 64 12.26 -11.45 -2.63
C SER A 64 11.93 -9.95 -2.80
N ARG A 65 12.41 -9.10 -1.87
CA ARG A 65 12.28 -7.63 -1.97
C ARG A 65 12.96 -7.06 -3.22
N ARG A 66 14.14 -7.55 -3.60
CA ARG A 66 14.85 -7.09 -4.81
C ARG A 66 14.09 -7.47 -6.08
N LYS A 67 13.70 -8.75 -6.19
CA LYS A 67 12.98 -9.27 -7.35
C LYS A 67 11.67 -8.52 -7.59
N ILE A 68 10.87 -8.26 -6.54
CA ILE A 68 9.59 -7.56 -6.70
C ILE A 68 9.79 -6.13 -7.22
N TRP A 69 10.83 -5.44 -6.76
CA TRP A 69 11.18 -4.10 -7.25
C TRP A 69 11.63 -4.12 -8.71
N ASP A 70 12.47 -5.08 -9.11
CA ASP A 70 12.91 -5.23 -10.51
C ASP A 70 11.75 -5.57 -11.45
N ALA A 71 10.87 -6.48 -11.03
CA ALA A 71 9.71 -6.89 -11.80
C ALA A 71 8.69 -5.74 -11.94
N ALA A 72 8.43 -5.00 -10.86
CA ALA A 72 7.58 -3.81 -10.91
C ALA A 72 8.14 -2.73 -11.84
N ARG A 73 9.44 -2.40 -11.73
CA ARG A 73 10.11 -1.45 -12.64
C ARG A 73 10.00 -1.87 -14.10
N THR A 74 10.25 -3.16 -14.37
CA THR A 74 10.18 -3.72 -15.72
C THR A 74 8.77 -3.63 -16.29
N PHE A 75 7.76 -3.94 -15.48
CA PHE A 75 6.35 -3.82 -15.88
C PHE A 75 5.95 -2.35 -16.19
N PHE A 76 6.25 -1.41 -15.29
CA PHE A 76 5.84 0.00 -15.50
C PHE A 76 6.61 0.71 -16.62
N ALA A 77 7.79 0.21 -16.99
CA ALA A 77 8.55 0.68 -18.15
C ALA A 77 7.94 0.27 -19.51
N LEU A 78 6.95 -0.62 -19.53
CA LEU A 78 6.28 -1.02 -20.76
C LEU A 78 5.43 0.11 -21.38
N PRO A 79 5.21 0.08 -22.70
CA PRO A 79 4.22 0.93 -23.35
C PRO A 79 2.85 0.80 -22.68
N VAL A 80 2.09 1.90 -22.64
CA VAL A 80 0.78 1.93 -21.98
C VAL A 80 -0.20 0.92 -22.60
N GLU A 81 -0.08 0.65 -23.90
CA GLU A 81 -0.87 -0.34 -24.63
C GLU A 81 -0.64 -1.76 -24.11
N GLU A 82 0.60 -2.09 -23.73
CA GLU A 82 0.96 -3.39 -23.16
C GLU A 82 0.42 -3.52 -21.73
N LYS A 83 0.58 -2.46 -20.91
CA LYS A 83 0.04 -2.42 -19.54
C LYS A 83 -1.49 -2.54 -19.54
N ARG A 84 -2.16 -1.90 -20.49
CA ARG A 84 -3.63 -1.92 -20.60
C ARG A 84 -4.23 -3.28 -20.97
N LYS A 85 -3.44 -4.24 -21.47
CA LYS A 85 -3.92 -5.62 -21.72
C LYS A 85 -4.38 -6.33 -20.45
N VAL A 86 -3.92 -5.88 -19.29
CA VAL A 86 -4.30 -6.40 -17.98
C VAL A 86 -5.05 -5.35 -17.15
N SER A 87 -5.78 -4.44 -17.80
CA SER A 87 -6.55 -3.41 -17.08
C SER A 87 -7.61 -4.04 -16.19
N ARG A 88 -7.98 -3.34 -15.11
CA ARG A 88 -9.22 -3.58 -14.35
C ARG A 88 -10.44 -3.40 -15.28
N ASP A 89 -11.58 -3.97 -14.91
CA ASP A 89 -12.87 -3.69 -15.55
C ASP A 89 -14.00 -3.58 -14.51
N GLU A 90 -15.22 -3.38 -14.97
CA GLU A 90 -16.40 -3.16 -14.12
C GLU A 90 -16.69 -4.32 -13.15
N VAL A 91 -16.22 -5.52 -13.49
CA VAL A 91 -16.44 -6.74 -12.72
C VAL A 91 -15.23 -7.09 -11.86
N ASN A 92 -14.02 -6.98 -12.42
CA ASN A 92 -12.80 -7.37 -11.74
C ASN A 92 -11.92 -6.15 -11.40
N PRO A 93 -11.78 -5.82 -10.11
CA PRO A 93 -11.03 -4.65 -9.66
C PRO A 93 -9.51 -4.86 -9.68
N PHE A 94 -9.01 -6.02 -10.09
CA PHE A 94 -7.58 -6.33 -10.11
C PHE A 94 -6.97 -6.18 -11.51
N GLY A 95 -5.71 -5.72 -11.55
CA GLY A 95 -4.99 -5.36 -12.77
C GLY A 95 -4.52 -3.91 -12.80
N TYR A 96 -4.09 -3.49 -13.99
CA TYR A 96 -3.55 -2.16 -14.27
C TYR A 96 -4.63 -1.07 -14.28
N PHE A 97 -4.29 0.13 -13.82
CA PHE A 97 -5.14 1.31 -13.93
C PHE A 97 -4.33 2.61 -13.81
N ASP A 98 -4.68 3.65 -14.57
CA ASP A 98 -3.95 4.93 -14.64
C ASP A 98 -4.85 6.17 -14.46
N THR A 99 -6.11 5.96 -14.07
CA THR A 99 -7.12 7.01 -13.91
C THR A 99 -7.77 6.97 -12.52
N GLU A 100 -7.06 6.54 -11.47
CA GLU A 100 -7.58 6.60 -10.10
C GLU A 100 -7.89 8.04 -9.69
N HIS A 101 -8.94 8.20 -8.89
CA HIS A 101 -9.34 9.48 -8.32
C HIS A 101 -9.38 9.35 -6.81
N THR A 102 -8.82 10.35 -6.12
CA THR A 102 -9.04 10.54 -4.70
C THR A 102 -9.84 11.83 -4.52
N LYS A 103 -11.02 11.72 -3.89
CA LYS A 103 -11.95 12.85 -3.68
C LYS A 103 -12.25 13.62 -4.97
N ASN A 104 -12.55 12.88 -6.05
CA ASN A 104 -12.89 13.40 -7.39
C ASN A 104 -11.76 14.15 -8.12
N VAL A 105 -10.51 14.12 -7.63
CA VAL A 105 -9.34 14.64 -8.34
C VAL A 105 -8.49 13.46 -8.80
N ARG A 106 -8.02 13.48 -10.06
CA ARG A 106 -7.20 12.40 -10.61
C ARG A 106 -5.85 12.38 -9.91
N ASP A 107 -5.44 11.19 -9.47
CA ASP A 107 -4.16 10.95 -8.83
C ASP A 107 -3.02 10.91 -9.87
N TRP A 108 -1.86 11.50 -9.56
CA TRP A 108 -0.67 11.48 -10.42
C TRP A 108 0.11 10.16 -10.26
N LYS A 109 -0.51 9.06 -10.66
CA LYS A 109 0.09 7.72 -10.60
C LYS A 109 -0.54 6.76 -11.60
N GLU A 110 0.13 5.65 -11.78
CA GLU A 110 -0.45 4.42 -12.31
C GLU A 110 -0.27 3.29 -11.30
N VAL A 111 -1.13 2.28 -11.37
CA VAL A 111 -1.19 1.20 -10.38
C VAL A 111 -1.36 -0.17 -11.06
N PHE A 112 -0.96 -1.21 -10.34
CA PHE A 112 -1.25 -2.61 -10.68
C PHE A 112 -1.59 -3.37 -9.40
N ASP A 113 -2.78 -3.99 -9.37
CA ASP A 113 -3.25 -4.73 -8.21
C ASP A 113 -3.43 -6.21 -8.49
N PHE A 114 -3.22 -7.03 -7.47
CA PHE A 114 -3.56 -8.45 -7.49
C PHE A 114 -3.94 -8.93 -6.08
N VAL A 115 -4.87 -9.87 -5.99
CA VAL A 115 -5.25 -10.52 -4.74
C VAL A 115 -4.19 -11.52 -4.30
N VAL A 116 -3.93 -11.61 -3.00
CA VAL A 116 -2.88 -12.45 -2.40
C VAL A 116 -3.24 -13.94 -2.45
N ARG A 117 -4.51 -14.28 -2.17
CA ARG A 117 -5.01 -15.65 -2.16
C ARG A 117 -6.01 -15.85 -3.28
N THR A 118 -5.93 -16.98 -3.95
CA THR A 118 -6.88 -17.39 -5.00
C THR A 118 -7.40 -18.80 -4.70
N PRO A 119 -8.71 -19.09 -4.88
CA PRO A 119 -9.74 -18.15 -5.29
C PRO A 119 -10.04 -17.12 -4.19
N ALA A 120 -10.38 -15.90 -4.59
CA ALA A 120 -10.92 -14.88 -3.72
C ALA A 120 -12.30 -14.48 -4.24
N PHE A 121 -13.17 -14.05 -3.33
CA PHE A 121 -14.53 -13.65 -3.67
C PHE A 121 -14.78 -12.24 -3.15
N GLY A 122 -15.54 -11.47 -3.92
CA GLY A 122 -15.92 -10.11 -3.57
C GLY A 122 -17.38 -9.86 -3.92
N PRO A 123 -17.98 -8.78 -3.39
CA PRO A 123 -19.35 -8.42 -3.72
C PRO A 123 -19.49 -8.16 -5.23
N ALA A 124 -20.60 -8.61 -5.82
CA ALA A 124 -20.90 -8.41 -7.24
C ALA A 124 -21.22 -6.95 -7.59
N SER A 125 -21.67 -6.17 -6.61
CA SER A 125 -21.99 -4.75 -6.75
C SER A 125 -21.72 -3.97 -5.47
N ASP A 126 -21.75 -2.63 -5.58
CA ASP A 126 -21.65 -1.73 -4.42
C ASP A 126 -22.98 -1.62 -3.63
N ASP A 127 -24.04 -2.31 -4.06
CA ASP A 127 -25.31 -2.34 -3.33
C ASP A 127 -25.17 -3.22 -2.08
N PRO A 128 -25.29 -2.66 -0.86
CA PRO A 128 -25.17 -3.44 0.37
C PRO A 128 -26.25 -4.51 0.55
N GLU A 129 -27.38 -4.41 -0.18
CA GLU A 129 -28.43 -5.43 -0.16
C GLU A 129 -28.14 -6.59 -1.14
N ASP A 130 -27.24 -6.39 -2.09
CA ASP A 130 -26.76 -7.42 -2.99
C ASP A 130 -25.72 -8.30 -2.28
N LYS A 131 -26.05 -9.58 -2.11
CA LYS A 131 -25.20 -10.57 -1.44
C LYS A 131 -24.53 -11.52 -2.42
N GLU A 132 -24.69 -11.29 -3.71
CA GLU A 132 -24.02 -12.09 -4.73
C GLU A 132 -22.50 -11.87 -4.62
N LEU A 133 -21.76 -12.97 -4.71
CA LEU A 133 -20.30 -12.95 -4.71
C LEU A 133 -19.79 -13.39 -6.08
N ILE A 134 -18.82 -12.65 -6.59
CA ILE A 134 -18.09 -12.97 -7.81
C ILE A 134 -16.68 -13.43 -7.48
N GLU A 135 -16.14 -14.31 -8.31
CA GLU A 135 -14.74 -14.70 -8.22
C GLU A 135 -13.83 -13.57 -8.71
N LEU A 136 -12.89 -13.18 -7.87
CA LEU A 136 -11.87 -12.18 -8.15
C LEU A 136 -10.63 -12.86 -8.73
N THR A 137 -10.23 -12.47 -9.94
CA THR A 137 -9.14 -13.14 -10.68
C THR A 137 -7.95 -12.20 -10.90
N ASN A 138 -6.73 -12.70 -10.69
CA ASN A 138 -5.53 -11.93 -11.02
C ASN A 138 -5.28 -11.89 -12.53
N ARG A 139 -5.17 -10.67 -13.09
CA ARG A 139 -4.82 -10.43 -14.50
C ARG A 139 -3.31 -10.27 -14.66
N TRP A 140 -2.62 -11.39 -14.82
CA TRP A 140 -1.17 -11.40 -14.99
C TRP A 140 -0.76 -10.99 -16.43
N PRO A 141 0.20 -10.07 -16.60
CA PRO A 141 0.70 -9.71 -17.92
C PRO A 141 1.58 -10.84 -18.47
N GLN A 142 1.73 -10.89 -19.80
CA GLN A 142 2.64 -11.85 -20.45
C GLN A 142 4.11 -11.50 -20.25
N TYR A 143 4.42 -10.22 -20.02
CA TYR A 143 5.76 -9.72 -19.76
C TYR A 143 5.73 -8.71 -18.59
N PRO A 144 6.70 -8.75 -17.66
CA PRO A 144 7.76 -9.76 -17.57
C PRO A 144 7.20 -11.13 -17.16
N PRO A 145 7.66 -12.26 -17.75
CA PRO A 145 7.08 -13.59 -17.51
C PRO A 145 7.19 -14.05 -16.05
N GLU A 146 8.22 -13.57 -15.34
CA GLU A 146 8.45 -13.83 -13.92
C GLU A 146 7.55 -13.02 -12.98
N LEU A 147 6.80 -12.02 -13.47
CA LEU A 147 6.05 -11.09 -12.61
C LEU A 147 5.13 -11.84 -11.65
N ARG A 148 4.39 -12.82 -12.18
CA ARG A 148 3.45 -13.62 -11.39
C ARG A 148 4.16 -14.34 -10.24
N GLU A 149 5.20 -15.10 -10.54
CA GLU A 149 5.89 -15.94 -9.56
C GLU A 149 6.54 -15.08 -8.47
N VAL A 150 7.15 -13.95 -8.87
CA VAL A 150 7.77 -12.99 -7.96
C VAL A 150 6.71 -12.31 -7.08
N CYS A 151 5.58 -11.90 -7.65
CA CYS A 151 4.46 -11.31 -6.92
C CYS A 151 3.87 -12.28 -5.89
N GLU A 152 3.61 -13.52 -6.28
CA GLU A 152 3.08 -14.56 -5.40
C GLU A 152 4.08 -14.91 -4.28
N GLU A 153 5.38 -14.99 -4.57
CA GLU A 153 6.42 -15.19 -3.55
C GLU A 153 6.45 -14.03 -2.54
N TYR A 154 6.54 -12.79 -3.03
CA TYR A 154 6.60 -11.61 -2.18
C TYR A 154 5.34 -11.45 -1.32
N ALA A 155 4.16 -11.70 -1.90
CA ALA A 155 2.89 -11.65 -1.20
C ALA A 155 2.83 -12.66 -0.05
N ARG A 156 3.28 -13.91 -0.27
CA ARG A 156 3.34 -14.94 0.80
C ARG A 156 4.26 -14.54 1.95
N GLU A 157 5.45 -14.01 1.65
CA GLU A 157 6.39 -13.60 2.71
C GLU A 157 5.88 -12.36 3.48
N THR A 158 5.25 -11.42 2.78
CA THR A 158 4.65 -10.23 3.41
C THR A 158 3.40 -10.57 4.22
N GLU A 159 2.61 -11.56 3.78
CA GLU A 159 1.45 -12.04 4.54
C GLU A 159 1.86 -12.62 5.91
N LYS A 160 2.97 -13.36 5.98
CA LYS A 160 3.51 -13.83 7.27
C LYS A 160 3.85 -12.66 8.20
N LEU A 161 4.44 -11.59 7.66
CA LEU A 161 4.72 -10.37 8.41
C LEU A 161 3.42 -9.70 8.88
N ALA A 162 2.41 -9.61 8.02
CA ALA A 162 1.10 -9.05 8.37
C ALA A 162 0.47 -9.79 9.55
N PHE A 163 0.44 -11.13 9.52
CA PHE A 163 -0.08 -11.91 10.64
C PHE A 163 0.75 -11.76 11.93
N LYS A 164 2.08 -11.66 11.83
CA LYS A 164 2.94 -11.38 12.98
C LYS A 164 2.60 -10.02 13.62
N LEU A 165 2.46 -8.97 12.80
CA LEU A 165 2.11 -7.63 13.28
C LEU A 165 0.69 -7.59 13.86
N MET A 166 -0.27 -8.22 13.19
CA MET A 166 -1.64 -8.35 13.70
C MET A 166 -1.69 -9.09 15.03
N GLY A 167 -0.87 -10.13 15.21
CA GLY A 167 -0.76 -10.86 16.48
C GLY A 167 -0.22 -9.98 17.62
N LEU A 168 0.81 -9.19 17.34
CA LEU A 168 1.36 -8.23 18.31
C LEU A 168 0.36 -7.11 18.66
N ILE A 169 -0.39 -6.61 17.66
CA ILE A 169 -1.50 -5.66 17.90
C ILE A 169 -2.55 -6.32 18.78
N SER A 170 -2.89 -7.58 18.53
CA SER A 170 -3.90 -8.30 19.33
C SER A 170 -3.48 -8.46 20.79
N LEU A 171 -2.23 -8.87 21.02
CA LEU A 171 -1.64 -8.96 22.36
C LEU A 171 -1.63 -7.61 23.07
N SER A 172 -1.37 -6.51 22.35
CA SER A 172 -1.40 -5.16 22.92
C SER A 172 -2.78 -4.73 23.42
N LEU A 173 -3.84 -5.34 22.91
CA LEU A 173 -5.23 -5.14 23.32
C LEU A 173 -5.65 -6.09 24.44
N GLY A 174 -4.75 -6.93 24.96
CA GLY A 174 -5.05 -7.95 25.96
C GLY A 174 -5.84 -9.15 25.40
N LEU A 175 -5.76 -9.38 24.09
CA LEU A 175 -6.44 -10.48 23.41
C LEU A 175 -5.46 -11.61 23.06
N PRO A 176 -5.94 -12.84 22.78
CA PRO A 176 -5.09 -13.90 22.25
C PRO A 176 -4.42 -13.47 20.94
N GLU A 177 -3.15 -13.86 20.73
CA GLU A 177 -2.36 -13.48 19.54
C GLU A 177 -3.09 -13.76 18.22
N ASN A 178 -3.78 -14.89 18.11
CA ASN A 178 -4.49 -15.29 16.89
C ASN A 178 -5.93 -14.75 16.78
N ARG A 179 -6.35 -13.82 17.64
CA ARG A 179 -7.76 -13.34 17.70
C ARG A 179 -8.26 -12.80 16.36
N PHE A 180 -7.39 -12.21 15.55
CA PHE A 180 -7.79 -11.63 14.26
C PHE A 180 -7.81 -12.64 13.11
N ASN A 181 -7.17 -13.80 13.24
CA ASN A 181 -6.96 -14.72 12.11
C ASN A 181 -8.27 -15.17 11.45
N LEU A 182 -9.32 -15.36 12.23
CA LEU A 182 -10.64 -15.77 11.75
C LEU A 182 -11.27 -14.78 10.76
N PHE A 183 -10.90 -13.49 10.82
CA PHE A 183 -11.40 -12.46 9.89
C PHE A 183 -10.64 -12.47 8.55
N PHE A 184 -9.62 -13.31 8.41
CA PHE A 184 -8.80 -13.44 7.20
C PHE A 184 -8.89 -14.86 6.59
N GLU A 185 -9.81 -15.71 7.05
CA GLU A 185 -10.04 -17.03 6.42
C GLU A 185 -10.54 -16.88 4.98
N GLU A 186 -11.46 -15.94 4.75
CA GLU A 186 -11.96 -15.51 3.45
C GLU A 186 -11.37 -14.13 3.07
N SER A 187 -10.04 -14.00 3.15
CA SER A 187 -9.38 -12.70 3.00
C SER A 187 -9.45 -12.15 1.57
N THR A 188 -9.79 -10.86 1.47
CA THR A 188 -9.65 -10.03 0.27
C THR A 188 -8.32 -9.26 0.24
N SER A 189 -7.30 -9.71 1.00
CA SER A 189 -5.97 -9.09 1.01
C SER A 189 -5.40 -9.01 -0.39
N PHE A 190 -4.90 -7.84 -0.76
CA PHE A 190 -4.33 -7.58 -2.07
C PHE A 190 -3.02 -6.81 -1.95
N VAL A 191 -2.22 -6.89 -3.00
CA VAL A 191 -1.01 -6.09 -3.17
C VAL A 191 -1.30 -5.05 -4.24
N ARG A 192 -0.84 -3.83 -3.99
CA ARG A 192 -0.89 -2.72 -4.94
C ARG A 192 0.51 -2.20 -5.21
N PHE A 193 0.92 -2.22 -6.47
CA PHE A 193 2.04 -1.41 -6.90
C PHE A 193 1.54 -0.01 -7.25
N ASN A 194 2.26 1.01 -6.78
CA ASN A 194 2.05 2.38 -7.20
C ASN A 194 3.31 2.87 -7.92
N HIS A 195 3.15 3.40 -9.13
CA HIS A 195 4.21 4.07 -9.86
C HIS A 195 3.87 5.54 -10.03
N TYR A 196 4.77 6.40 -9.55
CA TYR A 196 4.61 7.86 -9.57
C TYR A 196 5.59 8.47 -10.59
N PRO A 197 5.17 8.70 -11.84
CA PRO A 197 6.05 9.30 -12.83
C PRO A 197 6.40 10.76 -12.44
N PRO A 198 7.55 11.31 -12.89
CA PRO A 198 7.90 12.69 -12.62
C PRO A 198 6.78 13.68 -13.02
N CYS A 199 6.36 14.51 -12.07
CA CYS A 199 5.31 15.50 -12.30
C CYS A 199 5.91 16.85 -12.72
N PRO A 200 5.46 17.49 -13.81
CA PRO A 200 5.93 18.82 -14.20
C PRO A 200 5.40 19.95 -13.29
N VAL A 201 4.33 19.68 -12.51
CA VAL A 201 3.70 20.65 -11.60
C VAL A 201 3.42 20.07 -10.21
N PRO A 202 4.46 19.67 -9.48
CA PRO A 202 4.32 19.01 -8.17
C PRO A 202 3.73 19.91 -7.07
N HIS A 203 3.54 21.21 -7.34
CA HIS A 203 2.87 22.16 -6.44
C HIS A 203 1.35 22.21 -6.65
N LEU A 204 0.82 21.54 -7.67
CA LEU A 204 -0.61 21.50 -8.00
C LEU A 204 -1.22 20.10 -7.94
N ALA A 205 -0.41 19.05 -8.12
CA ALA A 205 -0.87 17.67 -8.18
C ALA A 205 -0.39 16.85 -6.97
N LEU A 206 -1.12 15.79 -6.65
CA LEU A 206 -0.73 14.80 -5.65
C LEU A 206 -0.56 13.44 -6.32
N GLY A 207 0.44 12.66 -5.88
CA GLY A 207 0.58 11.26 -6.30
C GLY A 207 -0.61 10.42 -5.84
N VAL A 208 -1.07 10.63 -4.60
CA VAL A 208 -2.36 10.16 -4.07
C VAL A 208 -2.95 11.26 -3.20
N GLY A 209 -4.24 11.56 -3.35
CA GLY A 209 -4.93 12.52 -2.49
C GLY A 209 -5.04 12.07 -1.02
N HIS A 210 -5.49 12.99 -0.15
CA HIS A 210 -5.66 12.70 1.28
C HIS A 210 -6.73 11.63 1.54
N HIS A 211 -6.33 10.51 2.13
CA HIS A 211 -7.23 9.39 2.44
C HIS A 211 -6.83 8.68 3.75
N LYS A 212 -7.61 7.66 4.10
CA LYS A 212 -7.27 6.64 5.08
C LYS A 212 -7.46 5.29 4.40
N ASP A 213 -6.65 4.32 4.77
CA ASP A 213 -6.81 2.96 4.27
C ASP A 213 -8.08 2.34 4.86
N ALA A 214 -8.81 1.59 4.05
CA ALA A 214 -10.06 0.93 4.45
C ALA A 214 -9.84 -0.44 5.11
N GLY A 215 -8.65 -1.04 4.94
CA GLY A 215 -8.29 -2.35 5.47
C GLY A 215 -7.87 -2.34 6.94
N ALA A 216 -7.56 -3.53 7.47
CA ALA A 216 -7.13 -3.70 8.86
C ALA A 216 -5.67 -3.27 9.11
N LEU A 217 -4.77 -3.59 8.17
CA LEU A 217 -3.34 -3.27 8.24
C LEU A 217 -2.78 -3.13 6.82
N THR A 218 -1.98 -2.10 6.58
CA THR A 218 -1.20 -1.91 5.35
C THR A 218 0.28 -2.05 5.66
N ILE A 219 0.99 -2.86 4.87
CA ILE A 219 2.46 -2.91 4.88
C ILE A 219 2.93 -2.23 3.58
N LEU A 220 3.69 -1.14 3.73
CA LEU A 220 4.19 -0.36 2.62
C LEU A 220 5.71 -0.54 2.50
N ALA A 221 6.17 -1.05 1.36
CA ALA A 221 7.55 -0.92 0.93
C ALA A 221 7.67 0.30 0.01
N GLN A 222 8.68 1.14 0.23
CA GLN A 222 8.94 2.35 -0.55
C GLN A 222 10.38 2.36 -1.09
N ASP A 223 10.61 3.14 -2.15
CA ASP A 223 11.94 3.38 -2.68
C ASP A 223 12.67 4.48 -1.88
N ASP A 224 13.83 4.91 -2.36
CA ASP A 224 14.64 5.96 -1.77
C ASP A 224 14.18 7.38 -2.15
N VAL A 225 13.26 7.52 -3.12
CA VAL A 225 12.65 8.80 -3.48
C VAL A 225 11.71 9.26 -2.36
N GLY A 226 10.93 8.35 -1.79
CA GLY A 226 9.94 8.62 -0.75
C GLY A 226 8.75 9.44 -1.27
N GLY A 227 8.19 10.30 -0.42
CA GLY A 227 7.03 11.15 -0.77
C GLY A 227 5.74 10.81 -0.03
N LEU A 228 5.77 9.75 0.79
CA LEU A 228 4.72 9.51 1.76
C LEU A 228 4.69 10.63 2.80
N GLU A 229 3.50 11.20 3.03
CA GLU A 229 3.22 12.10 4.13
C GLU A 229 2.14 11.50 5.02
N VAL A 230 2.28 11.66 6.32
CA VAL A 230 1.27 11.26 7.31
C VAL A 230 0.78 12.49 8.06
N LYS A 231 -0.52 12.54 8.35
CA LYS A 231 -1.11 13.63 9.12
C LYS A 231 -0.90 13.37 10.61
N ARG A 232 0.00 14.13 11.24
CA ARG A 232 0.32 14.00 12.66
C ARG A 232 -0.87 14.43 13.52
N LYS A 233 -1.25 13.60 14.51
CA LYS A 233 -2.45 13.84 15.34
C LYS A 233 -2.32 15.04 16.27
N THR A 234 -1.10 15.40 16.70
CA THR A 234 -0.88 16.42 17.74
C THR A 234 -1.17 17.84 17.28
N ASP A 235 -0.90 18.15 16.01
CA ASP A 235 -1.06 19.50 15.43
C ASP A 235 -1.80 19.49 14.08
N GLY A 236 -2.09 18.30 13.53
CA GLY A 236 -2.78 18.17 12.25
C GLY A 236 -1.92 18.48 11.04
N GLU A 237 -0.61 18.64 11.21
CA GLU A 237 0.33 18.90 10.11
C GLU A 237 0.63 17.62 9.33
N TRP A 238 0.82 17.78 8.02
CA TRP A 238 1.34 16.72 7.17
C TRP A 238 2.86 16.68 7.29
N VAL A 239 3.40 15.51 7.60
CA VAL A 239 4.84 15.32 7.78
C VAL A 239 5.34 14.19 6.92
N ARG A 240 6.48 14.41 6.26
CA ARG A 240 7.11 13.46 5.36
C ARG A 240 7.71 12.31 6.14
N VAL A 241 7.35 11.09 5.78
CA VAL A 241 8.00 9.88 6.29
C VAL A 241 9.28 9.68 5.52
N LYS A 242 10.42 9.73 6.22
CA LYS A 242 11.72 9.43 5.61
C LYS A 242 11.85 7.91 5.41
N PRO A 243 12.17 7.43 4.19
CA PRO A 243 12.45 6.01 3.97
C PRO A 243 13.58 5.52 4.88
N THR A 244 13.32 4.48 5.66
CA THR A 244 14.33 3.79 6.46
C THR A 244 14.87 2.60 5.65
N PRO A 245 16.20 2.46 5.47
CA PRO A 245 16.77 1.31 4.77
C PRO A 245 16.34 -0.02 5.40
N ASP A 246 15.95 -0.97 4.56
CA ASP A 246 15.50 -2.32 4.96
C ASP A 246 14.30 -2.35 5.93
N ALA A 247 13.47 -1.29 5.91
CA ALA A 247 12.21 -1.23 6.62
C ALA A 247 10.99 -1.64 5.76
#